data_AF-A0A1I5HY71-F1
#
_entry.id   AF-A0A1I5HY71-F1
#
_cell.length_a   1.000
_cell.length_b   1.000
_cell.length_c   1.000
_cell.angle_alpha   90.00
_cell.angle_beta   90.00
_cell.angle_gamma   90.00
#
_symmetry.space_group_name_H-M   'P 1'
#
loop_
_entity.id
_entity.type
_entity.pdbx_description
1 polymer ?
#
loop_
_entity_poly.entity_id
_entity_poly.type
_entity_poly.pdbx_seq_one_letter_code
_entity_poly.pdbx_strand_id
1 'polypeptide(L)'
;MRINKLVKPIVLILCVAVMVYALLTMGNNRAKLDYQEHLEDTAVTVDSEEITFQDLAFYILYEEGKIEEQARIYNPDYTKDYWNLHTNDTFIQLEAKEVVLGMAVHDHLFYQMAVAEGMDTLTDEEEQELEYRITDFWEDLLDIQWEKLPCSEETINEQIRLAAIAEKYQNYLAEELGPSQAAYKYDGYYYQQIMEQHQVKTNDKLWDRLVLGDITLSHGKLNYINGLTDEDKKKK
;
A
#
# COMPACT_ATOMS: atom_id res chain seq x y z
N MET A 1 -3.26 -48.87 -36.01
CA MET A 1 -4.54 -48.16 -36.18
C MET A 1 -5.35 -47.94 -34.88
N ARG A 2 -4.86 -48.31 -33.67
CA ARG A 2 -5.54 -48.02 -32.39
C ARG A 2 -5.06 -46.73 -31.70
N ILE A 3 -3.84 -46.28 -31.95
CA ILE A 3 -3.24 -45.10 -31.31
C ILE A 3 -3.97 -43.81 -31.71
N ASN A 4 -4.24 -43.57 -33.00
CA ASN A 4 -4.97 -42.37 -33.46
C ASN A 4 -6.43 -42.26 -32.94
N LYS A 5 -7.04 -43.36 -32.49
CA LYS A 5 -8.39 -43.34 -31.88
C LYS A 5 -8.35 -42.90 -30.40
N LEU A 6 -7.20 -43.04 -29.73
CA LEU A 6 -7.01 -42.64 -28.33
C LEU A 6 -6.38 -41.24 -28.20
N VAL A 7 -5.70 -40.73 -29.23
CA VAL A 7 -5.14 -39.37 -29.22
C VAL A 7 -6.22 -38.31 -29.01
N LYS A 8 -7.37 -38.40 -29.68
CA LYS A 8 -8.47 -37.43 -29.51
C LYS A 8 -9.03 -37.37 -28.08
N PRO A 9 -9.41 -38.48 -27.42
CA PRO A 9 -9.87 -38.43 -26.04
C PRO A 9 -8.74 -38.06 -25.05
N ILE A 10 -7.48 -38.41 -25.30
CA ILE A 10 -6.35 -37.99 -24.47
C ILE A 10 -6.16 -36.46 -24.55
N VAL A 11 -6.17 -35.88 -25.75
CA VAL A 11 -6.09 -34.42 -25.94
C VAL A 11 -7.28 -33.72 -25.30
N LEU A 12 -8.49 -34.28 -25.41
CA LEU A 12 -9.67 -33.72 -24.76
C LEU A 12 -9.54 -33.71 -23.22
N ILE A 13 -9.09 -34.82 -22.63
CA ILE A 13 -8.84 -34.91 -21.18
C ILE A 13 -7.78 -33.90 -20.74
N LEU A 14 -6.72 -33.72 -21.55
CA LEU A 14 -5.66 -32.77 -21.26
C LEU A 14 -6.17 -31.32 -21.34
N CYS A 15 -6.99 -30.99 -22.34
CA CYS A 15 -7.66 -29.68 -22.43
C CYS A 15 -8.61 -29.43 -21.25
N VAL A 16 -9.37 -30.44 -20.82
CA VAL A 16 -10.25 -30.34 -19.64
C VAL A 16 -9.42 -30.16 -18.37
N ALA A 17 -8.32 -30.89 -18.21
CA ALA A 17 -7.43 -30.73 -17.05
C ALA A 17 -6.80 -29.33 -17.01
N VAL A 18 -6.37 -28.78 -18.15
CA VAL A 18 -5.86 -27.41 -18.24
C VAL A 18 -6.96 -26.38 -17.91
N MET A 19 -8.19 -26.57 -18.41
CA MET A 19 -9.32 -25.70 -18.06
C MET A 19 -9.67 -25.76 -16.57
N VAL A 20 -9.71 -26.94 -15.98
CA VAL A 20 -9.98 -27.10 -14.54
C VAL A 20 -8.87 -26.46 -13.72
N TYR A 21 -7.60 -26.67 -14.09
CA TYR A 21 -6.47 -26.00 -13.45
C TYR A 21 -6.58 -24.48 -13.56
N ALA A 22 -6.86 -23.95 -14.76
CA ALA A 22 -7.05 -22.53 -14.99
C ALA A 22 -8.18 -21.95 -14.12
N LEU A 23 -9.34 -22.64 -14.02
CA LEU A 23 -10.47 -22.23 -13.19
C LEU A 23 -10.12 -22.23 -11.69
N LEU A 24 -9.39 -23.24 -11.21
CA LEU A 24 -8.93 -23.31 -9.82
C LEU A 24 -7.92 -22.20 -9.50
N THR A 25 -6.98 -21.92 -10.41
CA THR A 25 -5.99 -20.84 -10.24
C THR A 25 -6.61 -19.44 -10.37
N MET A 26 -7.63 -19.28 -11.22
CA MET A 26 -8.38 -18.02 -11.36
C MET A 26 -9.17 -17.69 -10.09
N GLY A 27 -9.69 -18.70 -9.38
CA GLY A 27 -10.37 -18.50 -8.10
C GLY A 27 -9.43 -17.98 -7.02
N ASN A 28 -8.26 -18.62 -6.85
CA ASN A 28 -7.29 -18.22 -5.83
C ASN A 28 -6.63 -16.86 -6.12
N ASN A 29 -6.37 -16.52 -7.40
CA ASN A 29 -5.74 -15.25 -7.75
C ASN A 29 -6.70 -14.03 -7.66
N ARG A 30 -8.00 -14.26 -7.47
CA ARG A 30 -9.01 -13.17 -7.34
C ARG A 30 -9.40 -12.87 -5.91
N ALA A 31 -8.98 -13.69 -4.95
CA ALA A 31 -9.29 -13.46 -3.55
C ALA A 31 -8.49 -12.25 -3.03
N LYS A 32 -9.13 -11.43 -2.17
CA LYS A 32 -8.45 -10.38 -1.41
C LYS A 32 -7.19 -10.95 -0.74
N LEU A 33 -6.11 -10.19 -0.74
CA LEU A 33 -4.89 -10.52 -0.02
C LEU A 33 -5.14 -10.44 1.49
N ASP A 34 -4.75 -11.47 2.23
CA ASP A 34 -4.62 -11.36 3.69
C ASP A 34 -3.27 -10.73 4.01
N TYR A 35 -3.28 -9.44 4.34
CA TYR A 35 -2.06 -8.66 4.54
C TYR A 35 -1.15 -9.25 5.63
N GLN A 36 -1.75 -9.77 6.71
CA GLN A 36 -1.02 -10.31 7.86
C GLN A 36 -0.22 -11.57 7.52
N GLU A 37 -0.70 -12.37 6.56
CA GLU A 37 -0.01 -13.58 6.11
C GLU A 37 1.16 -13.30 5.15
N HIS A 38 1.27 -12.05 4.66
CA HIS A 38 2.18 -11.67 3.58
C HIS A 38 3.16 -10.55 3.99
N LEU A 39 3.31 -10.27 5.29
CA LEU A 39 4.20 -9.21 5.79
C LEU A 39 5.64 -9.34 5.31
N GLU A 40 6.18 -10.57 5.30
CA GLU A 40 7.56 -10.84 4.87
C GLU A 40 7.73 -10.93 3.35
N ASP A 41 6.63 -10.97 2.58
CA ASP A 41 6.71 -11.04 1.13
C ASP A 41 7.09 -9.68 0.55
N THR A 42 7.87 -9.69 -0.53
CA THR A 42 8.24 -8.50 -1.29
C THR A 42 6.99 -7.85 -1.91
N ALA A 43 6.76 -6.57 -1.58
CA ALA A 43 5.72 -5.75 -2.19
C ALA A 43 6.25 -5.04 -3.45
N VAL A 44 7.45 -4.47 -3.36
CA VAL A 44 8.13 -3.80 -4.48
C VAL A 44 9.65 -3.98 -4.37
N THR A 45 10.31 -4.07 -5.51
CA THR A 45 11.77 -4.06 -5.61
C THR A 45 12.21 -2.74 -6.22
N VAL A 46 13.17 -2.06 -5.59
CA VAL A 46 13.84 -0.87 -6.12
C VAL A 46 15.29 -1.26 -6.39
N ASP A 47 15.67 -1.28 -7.67
CA ASP A 47 16.91 -1.84 -8.17
C ASP A 47 17.13 -3.30 -7.76
N SER A 48 17.87 -3.55 -6.68
CA SER A 48 18.15 -4.88 -6.12
C SER A 48 17.70 -5.01 -4.67
N GLU A 49 17.07 -3.97 -4.11
CA GLU A 49 16.57 -3.94 -2.75
C GLU A 49 15.07 -4.22 -2.71
N GLU A 50 14.67 -4.96 -1.70
CA GLU A 50 13.29 -5.40 -1.53
C GLU A 50 12.62 -4.61 -0.42
N ILE A 51 11.47 -4.03 -0.75
CA ILE A 51 10.55 -3.42 0.21
C ILE A 51 9.42 -4.44 0.42
N THR A 52 9.29 -4.93 1.64
CA THR A 52 8.30 -5.93 2.04
C THR A 52 6.95 -5.29 2.33
N PHE A 53 5.89 -6.09 2.44
CA PHE A 53 4.62 -5.56 2.94
C PHE A 53 4.77 -5.03 4.37
N GLN A 54 5.62 -5.62 5.22
CA GLN A 54 5.87 -5.10 6.57
C GLN A 54 6.39 -3.67 6.55
N ASP A 55 7.27 -3.32 5.60
CA ASP A 55 7.79 -1.96 5.45
C ASP A 55 6.70 -0.96 5.05
N LEU A 56 5.63 -1.43 4.40
CA LEU A 56 4.48 -0.59 4.02
C LEU A 56 3.53 -0.29 5.17
N ALA A 57 3.70 -0.92 6.34
CA ALA A 57 2.79 -0.85 7.48
C ALA A 57 2.49 0.59 7.93
N PHE A 58 3.54 1.41 8.08
CA PHE A 58 3.43 2.81 8.45
C PHE A 58 2.59 3.60 7.43
N TYR A 59 2.94 3.51 6.14
CA TYR A 59 2.27 4.25 5.08
C TYR A 59 0.80 3.83 4.93
N ILE A 60 0.48 2.56 5.12
CA ILE A 60 -0.90 2.04 5.09
C ILE A 60 -1.70 2.60 6.27
N LEU A 61 -1.16 2.56 7.48
CA LEU A 61 -1.83 3.14 8.67
C LEU A 61 -2.13 4.63 8.45
N TYR A 62 -1.12 5.37 7.99
CA TYR A 62 -1.21 6.80 7.73
C TYR A 62 -2.28 7.11 6.66
N GLU A 63 -2.22 6.46 5.49
CA GLU A 63 -3.13 6.75 4.39
C GLU A 63 -4.55 6.29 4.67
N GLU A 64 -4.73 5.12 5.29
CA GLU A 64 -6.05 4.65 5.71
C GLU A 64 -6.69 5.57 6.75
N GLY A 65 -5.93 6.03 7.75
CA GLY A 65 -6.44 6.97 8.75
C GLY A 65 -6.91 8.29 8.13
N LYS A 66 -6.08 8.87 7.26
CA LYS A 66 -6.35 10.13 6.57
C LYS A 66 -7.62 10.07 5.70
N ILE A 67 -7.75 9.01 4.89
CA ILE A 67 -8.93 8.85 4.03
C ILE A 67 -10.18 8.52 4.86
N GLU A 68 -10.05 7.76 5.95
CA GLU A 68 -11.19 7.44 6.82
C GLU A 68 -11.75 8.67 7.54
N GLU A 69 -10.93 9.66 7.87
CA GLU A 69 -11.41 10.95 8.36
C GLU A 69 -12.28 11.65 7.31
N GLN A 70 -11.83 11.70 6.05
CA GLN A 70 -12.61 12.27 4.94
C GLN A 70 -13.90 11.48 4.68
N ALA A 71 -13.82 10.14 4.78
CA ALA A 71 -14.97 9.26 4.64
C ALA A 71 -16.02 9.50 5.72
N ARG A 72 -15.61 9.75 6.97
CA ARG A 72 -16.50 10.09 8.08
C ARG A 72 -17.20 11.44 7.89
N ILE A 73 -16.52 12.42 7.29
CA ILE A 73 -17.12 13.71 6.92
C ILE A 73 -18.16 13.52 5.80
N TYR A 74 -17.85 12.67 4.82
CA TYR A 74 -18.73 12.40 3.69
C TYR A 74 -19.99 11.61 4.09
N ASN A 75 -19.83 10.47 4.75
CA ASN A 75 -20.92 9.62 5.21
C ASN A 75 -20.50 8.84 6.47
N PRO A 76 -20.79 9.35 7.68
CA PRO A 76 -20.31 8.76 8.93
C PRO A 76 -20.91 7.37 9.21
N ASP A 77 -22.07 7.05 8.65
CA ASP A 77 -22.70 5.74 8.82
C ASP A 77 -22.14 4.68 7.87
N TYR A 78 -21.63 5.08 6.69
CA TYR A 78 -21.16 4.18 5.64
C TYR A 78 -19.87 4.72 5.01
N THR A 79 -18.78 4.73 5.77
CA THR A 79 -17.50 5.27 5.31
C THR A 79 -16.94 4.51 4.10
N LYS A 80 -17.29 3.23 3.92
CA LYS A 80 -16.93 2.46 2.72
C LYS A 80 -17.46 3.06 1.41
N ASP A 81 -18.56 3.81 1.45
CA ASP A 81 -19.10 4.47 0.26
C ASP A 81 -18.10 5.48 -0.31
N TYR A 82 -17.33 6.15 0.55
CA TYR A 82 -16.28 7.09 0.14
C TYR A 82 -15.07 6.35 -0.44
N TRP A 83 -14.62 5.27 0.21
CA TRP A 83 -13.54 4.42 -0.31
C TRP A 83 -13.80 3.86 -1.71
N ASN A 84 -15.07 3.55 -1.99
CA ASN A 84 -15.54 3.05 -3.29
C ASN A 84 -15.96 4.16 -4.26
N LEU A 85 -15.78 5.42 -3.89
CA LEU A 85 -16.12 6.55 -4.75
C LEU A 85 -15.18 6.56 -5.95
N HIS A 86 -15.76 6.79 -7.13
CA HIS A 86 -15.02 6.94 -8.37
C HIS A 86 -14.96 8.42 -8.76
N THR A 87 -13.78 9.01 -8.68
CA THR A 87 -13.49 10.41 -9.01
C THR A 87 -12.25 10.47 -9.88
N ASN A 88 -12.14 11.48 -10.76
CA ASN A 88 -10.95 11.67 -11.60
C ASN A 88 -10.53 10.42 -12.40
N ASP A 89 -11.51 9.70 -12.96
CA ASP A 89 -11.31 8.48 -13.75
C ASP A 89 -10.69 7.28 -12.98
N THR A 90 -10.70 7.30 -11.64
CA THR A 90 -10.22 6.21 -10.80
C THR A 90 -11.03 6.09 -9.48
N PHE A 91 -10.77 5.05 -8.70
CA PHE A 91 -11.35 4.87 -7.37
C PHE A 91 -10.43 5.46 -6.28
N ILE A 92 -11.01 6.05 -5.24
CA ILE A 92 -10.25 6.55 -4.07
C ILE A 92 -9.34 5.47 -3.49
N GLN A 93 -9.85 4.23 -3.38
CA GLN A 93 -9.03 3.09 -2.94
C GLN A 93 -7.80 2.83 -3.82
N LEU A 94 -7.90 3.02 -5.14
CA LEU A 94 -6.77 2.80 -6.04
C LEU A 94 -5.78 3.97 -5.95
N GLU A 95 -6.26 5.21 -5.86
CA GLU A 95 -5.40 6.37 -5.60
C GLU A 95 -4.61 6.18 -4.29
N ALA A 96 -5.27 5.72 -3.22
CA ALA A 96 -4.63 5.43 -1.94
C ALA A 96 -3.48 4.41 -2.06
N LYS A 97 -3.64 3.37 -2.90
CA LYS A 97 -2.58 2.40 -3.16
C LYS A 97 -1.37 3.06 -3.83
N GLU A 98 -1.61 3.86 -4.86
CA GLU A 98 -0.53 4.58 -5.54
C GLU A 98 0.19 5.54 -4.60
N VAL A 99 -0.54 6.21 -3.70
CA VAL A 99 0.05 7.09 -2.67
C VAL A 99 0.92 6.31 -1.69
N VAL A 100 0.41 5.20 -1.14
CA VAL A 100 1.19 4.32 -0.22
C VAL A 100 2.47 3.84 -0.88
N LEU A 101 2.38 3.32 -2.11
CA LEU A 101 3.54 2.83 -2.84
C LEU A 101 4.52 3.95 -3.20
N GLY A 102 3.99 5.09 -3.63
CA GLY A 102 4.76 6.27 -3.99
C GLY A 102 5.59 6.79 -2.82
N MET A 103 4.98 6.94 -1.63
CA MET A 103 5.67 7.36 -0.41
C MET A 103 6.74 6.34 0.01
N ALA A 104 6.41 5.05 0.05
CA ALA A 104 7.36 4.02 0.48
C ALA A 104 8.58 3.91 -0.45
N VAL A 105 8.38 3.94 -1.77
CA VAL A 105 9.47 3.91 -2.76
C VAL A 105 10.30 5.19 -2.67
N HIS A 106 9.65 6.34 -2.53
CA HIS A 106 10.32 7.63 -2.38
C HIS A 106 11.25 7.62 -1.15
N ASP A 107 10.71 7.28 0.01
CA ASP A 107 11.45 7.34 1.26
C ASP A 107 12.58 6.31 1.29
N HIS A 108 12.33 5.09 0.79
CA HIS A 108 13.38 4.09 0.64
C HIS A 108 14.52 4.60 -0.25
N LEU A 109 14.21 5.19 -1.41
CA LEU A 109 15.22 5.68 -2.33
C LEU A 109 16.04 6.82 -1.71
N PHE A 110 15.37 7.77 -1.09
CA PHE A 110 16.02 8.93 -0.49
C PHE A 110 16.83 8.54 0.74
N TYR A 111 16.39 7.55 1.51
CA TYR A 111 17.19 6.94 2.57
C TYR A 111 18.47 6.32 2.01
N GLN A 112 18.40 5.53 0.93
CA GLN A 112 19.59 4.94 0.32
C GLN A 112 20.58 6.00 -0.19
N MET A 113 20.07 7.09 -0.78
CA MET A 113 20.89 8.22 -1.18
C MET A 113 21.51 8.95 0.03
N ALA A 114 20.76 9.10 1.13
CA ALA A 114 21.28 9.64 2.38
C ALA A 114 22.43 8.79 2.92
N VAL A 115 22.28 7.46 2.93
CA VAL A 115 23.35 6.51 3.32
C VAL A 115 24.58 6.67 2.43
N ALA A 116 24.39 6.79 1.11
CA ALA A 116 25.50 6.98 0.17
C ALA A 116 26.29 8.28 0.42
N GLU A 117 25.62 9.34 0.86
CA GLU A 117 26.21 10.64 1.19
C GLU A 117 26.61 10.78 2.67
N GLY A 118 26.43 9.73 3.50
CA GLY A 118 26.76 9.73 4.93
C GLY A 118 25.84 10.61 5.78
N MET A 119 24.59 10.75 5.38
CA MET A 119 23.51 11.51 6.05
C MET A 119 22.45 10.60 6.68
N ASP A 120 22.80 9.35 6.98
CA ASP A 120 21.93 8.28 7.50
C ASP A 120 21.63 8.37 9.01
N THR A 121 22.05 9.47 9.65
CA THR A 121 21.82 9.71 11.07
C THR A 121 21.13 11.04 11.31
N LEU A 122 20.21 11.04 12.27
CA LEU A 122 19.62 12.26 12.82
C LEU A 122 20.53 12.82 13.92
N THR A 123 20.51 14.14 14.07
CA THR A 123 21.12 14.86 15.20
C THR A 123 20.23 14.75 16.44
N ASP A 124 20.76 15.06 17.62
CA ASP A 124 19.99 15.00 18.87
C ASP A 124 18.70 15.85 18.84
N GLU A 125 18.73 17.00 18.14
CA GLU A 125 17.56 17.87 17.96
C GLU A 125 16.53 17.23 17.02
N GLU A 126 16.98 16.67 15.90
CA GLU A 126 16.11 15.96 14.95
C GLU A 126 15.50 14.68 15.55
N GLU A 127 16.26 13.93 16.37
CA GLU A 127 15.73 12.78 17.11
C GLU A 127 14.64 13.20 18.11
N GLN A 128 14.82 14.34 18.80
CA GLN A 128 13.79 14.86 19.69
C GLN A 128 12.52 15.29 18.93
N GLU A 129 12.66 15.93 17.78
CA GLU A 129 11.53 16.27 16.91
C GLU A 129 10.81 15.02 16.39
N LEU A 130 11.57 13.97 16.04
CA LEU A 130 11.04 12.69 15.62
C LEU A 130 10.22 12.01 16.72
N GLU A 131 10.69 12.05 17.97
CA GLU A 131 9.94 11.51 19.12
C GLU A 131 8.55 12.17 19.27
N TYR A 132 8.47 13.49 19.09
CA TYR A 132 7.18 14.19 19.10
C TYR A 132 6.30 13.76 17.93
N ARG A 133 6.84 13.67 16.72
CA ARG A 133 6.10 13.20 15.53
C ARG A 133 5.59 11.77 15.67
N ILE A 134 6.39 10.87 16.25
CA ILE A 134 5.99 9.50 16.54
C ILE A 134 4.85 9.50 17.55
N THR A 135 4.95 10.32 18.60
CA THR A 135 3.88 10.44 19.61
C THR A 135 2.57 10.91 18.96
N ASP A 136 2.63 11.99 18.18
CA ASP A 136 1.46 12.53 17.46
C ASP A 136 0.85 11.48 16.52
N PHE A 137 1.69 10.75 15.76
CA PHE A 137 1.23 9.66 14.89
C PHE A 137 0.41 8.60 15.65
N TRP A 138 0.89 8.16 16.81
CA TRP A 138 0.20 7.15 17.63
C TRP A 138 -1.06 7.69 18.29
N GLU A 139 -1.08 8.96 18.70
CA GLU A 139 -2.26 9.62 19.26
C GLU A 139 -3.36 9.85 18.21
N ASP A 140 -2.98 10.08 16.95
CA ASP A 140 -3.91 10.29 15.84
C ASP A 140 -4.49 9.00 15.26
N LEU A 141 -3.93 7.82 15.60
CA LEU A 141 -4.48 6.54 15.15
C LEU A 141 -5.90 6.31 15.67
N LEU A 142 -6.74 5.72 14.81
CA LEU A 142 -8.10 5.37 15.20
C LEU A 142 -8.09 4.15 16.13
N ASP A 143 -9.06 4.08 17.05
CA ASP A 143 -9.23 2.91 17.95
C ASP A 143 -9.21 1.58 17.19
N ILE A 144 -9.85 1.53 16.01
CA ILE A 144 -9.88 0.32 15.17
C ILE A 144 -8.52 -0.02 14.55
N GLN A 145 -7.68 0.98 14.29
CA GLN A 145 -6.33 0.76 13.77
C GLN A 145 -5.42 0.20 14.87
N TRP A 146 -5.58 0.66 16.11
CA TRP A 146 -4.94 0.06 17.29
C TRP A 146 -5.30 -1.42 17.46
N GLU A 147 -6.57 -1.79 17.25
CA GLU A 147 -7.02 -3.18 17.31
C GLU A 147 -6.50 -4.05 16.14
N LYS A 148 -6.11 -3.42 15.03
CA LYS A 148 -5.73 -4.08 13.77
C LYS A 148 -4.33 -3.71 13.31
N LEU A 149 -3.41 -3.48 14.24
CA LEU A 149 -2.05 -3.12 13.87
C LEU A 149 -1.42 -4.17 12.94
N PRO A 150 -0.81 -3.74 11.82
CA PRO A 150 -0.19 -4.63 10.84
C PRO A 150 1.04 -5.36 11.37
N CYS A 151 1.81 -4.72 12.24
CA CYS A 151 3.03 -5.25 12.85
C CYS A 151 3.29 -4.55 14.20
N SER A 152 4.46 -4.78 14.81
CA SER A 152 4.78 -4.18 16.11
C SER A 152 5.00 -2.66 15.98
N GLU A 153 4.75 -1.95 17.09
CA GLU A 153 5.03 -0.52 17.22
C GLU A 153 6.51 -0.21 16.93
N GLU A 154 7.43 -1.07 17.39
CA GLU A 154 8.87 -0.93 17.12
C GLU A 154 9.18 -0.93 15.62
N THR A 155 8.60 -1.87 14.86
CA THR A 155 8.79 -1.93 13.41
C THR A 155 8.21 -0.70 12.71
N ILE A 156 7.04 -0.22 13.15
CA ILE A 156 6.42 0.98 12.59
C ILE A 156 7.26 2.22 12.92
N ASN A 157 7.76 2.35 14.14
CA ASN A 157 8.62 3.45 14.58
C ASN A 157 9.93 3.49 13.78
N GLU A 158 10.52 2.33 13.46
CA GLU A 158 11.70 2.28 12.61
C GLU A 158 11.39 2.80 11.19
N GLN A 159 10.24 2.43 10.61
CA GLN A 159 9.85 2.97 9.30
C GLN A 159 9.61 4.48 9.34
N ILE A 160 9.03 5.01 10.42
CA ILE A 160 8.88 6.46 10.62
C ILE A 160 10.25 7.14 10.72
N ARG A 161 11.22 6.52 11.39
CA ARG A 161 12.60 7.02 11.49
C ARG A 161 13.31 7.03 10.13
N LEU A 162 13.17 5.96 9.33
CA LEU A 162 13.70 5.90 7.97
C LEU A 162 13.09 6.99 7.09
N ALA A 163 11.78 7.21 7.16
CA ALA A 163 11.10 8.29 6.47
C ALA A 163 11.60 9.68 6.90
N ALA A 164 11.91 9.88 8.19
CA ALA A 164 12.48 11.14 8.68
C ALA A 164 13.89 11.41 8.13
N ILE A 165 14.73 10.37 8.01
CA ILE A 165 16.05 10.47 7.37
C ILE A 165 15.91 10.78 5.88
N ALA A 166 14.96 10.13 5.20
CA ALA A 166 14.65 10.42 3.80
C ALA A 166 14.18 11.88 3.61
N GLU A 167 13.32 12.38 4.48
CA GLU A 167 12.85 13.77 4.51
C GLU A 167 14.01 14.75 4.75
N LYS A 168 14.93 14.43 5.67
CA LYS A 168 16.15 15.22 5.88
C LYS A 168 16.98 15.33 4.61
N TYR A 169 17.17 14.22 3.89
CA TYR A 169 17.91 14.22 2.62
C TYR A 169 17.16 14.97 1.51
N GLN A 170 15.83 14.85 1.45
CA GLN A 170 14.99 15.65 0.57
C GLN A 170 15.19 17.16 0.81
N ASN A 171 15.26 17.57 2.07
CA ASN A 171 15.48 18.96 2.46
C ASN A 171 16.87 19.44 2.05
N TYR A 172 17.90 18.61 2.23
CA TYR A 172 19.25 18.86 1.75
C TYR A 172 19.30 19.07 0.23
N LEU A 173 18.66 18.19 -0.56
CA LEU A 173 18.60 18.35 -2.02
C LEU A 173 17.89 19.65 -2.43
N ALA A 174 16.81 20.01 -1.72
CA ALA A 174 16.10 21.27 -1.97
C ALA A 174 16.95 22.50 -1.68
N GLU A 175 17.80 22.46 -0.65
CA GLU A 175 18.70 23.56 -0.28
C GLU A 175 19.89 23.68 -1.24
N GLU A 176 20.52 22.56 -1.60
CA GLU A 176 21.74 22.56 -2.42
C GLU A 176 21.47 22.64 -3.93
N LEU A 177 20.44 21.95 -4.42
CA LEU A 177 20.14 21.83 -5.85
C LEU A 177 18.90 22.64 -6.26
N GLY A 178 18.06 23.05 -5.32
CA GLY A 178 16.76 23.66 -5.61
C GLY A 178 15.80 22.69 -6.31
N PRO A 179 14.60 23.12 -6.74
CA PRO A 179 14.02 24.44 -6.54
C PRO A 179 13.20 24.57 -5.23
N SER A 180 12.75 23.47 -4.63
CA SER A 180 12.03 23.44 -3.34
C SER A 180 11.83 22.02 -2.84
N GLN A 181 11.49 21.85 -1.56
CA GLN A 181 11.13 20.55 -0.98
C GLN A 181 9.96 19.88 -1.73
N ALA A 182 8.94 20.66 -2.10
CA ALA A 182 7.79 20.15 -2.85
C ALA A 182 8.16 19.55 -4.21
N ALA A 183 9.26 20.00 -4.82
CA ALA A 183 9.73 19.47 -6.09
C ALA A 183 10.29 18.05 -5.99
N TYR A 184 10.73 17.66 -4.79
CA TYR A 184 11.32 16.37 -4.47
C TYR A 184 10.38 15.40 -3.77
N LYS A 185 9.14 15.79 -3.45
CA LYS A 185 8.12 14.85 -2.91
C LYS A 185 7.86 13.70 -3.89
N TYR A 186 7.22 12.62 -3.41
CA TYR A 186 6.89 11.44 -4.22
C TYR A 186 6.09 11.72 -5.51
N ASP A 187 5.36 12.83 -5.58
CA ASP A 187 4.61 13.29 -6.76
C ASP A 187 5.29 14.48 -7.48
N GLY A 188 6.46 14.88 -7.01
CA GLY A 188 7.24 16.01 -7.47
C GLY A 188 8.02 15.72 -8.76
N TYR A 189 8.16 16.74 -9.60
CA TYR A 189 8.85 16.62 -10.89
C TYR A 189 10.31 16.17 -10.76
N TYR A 190 11.06 16.68 -9.77
CA TYR A 190 12.48 16.34 -9.64
C TYR A 190 12.66 14.94 -9.08
N TYR A 191 11.76 14.50 -8.19
CA TYR A 191 11.71 13.10 -7.79
C TYR A 191 11.49 12.16 -8.97
N GLN A 192 10.57 12.49 -9.89
CA GLN A 192 10.36 11.66 -11.09
C GLN A 192 11.64 11.51 -11.93
N GLN A 193 12.44 12.57 -12.07
CA GLN A 193 13.73 12.51 -12.78
C GLN A 193 14.78 11.64 -12.07
N ILE A 194 14.73 11.57 -10.74
CA ILE A 194 15.54 10.63 -9.96
C ILE A 194 15.00 9.22 -10.20
N MET A 195 13.70 8.99 -10.02
CA MET A 195 13.06 7.67 -10.20
C MET A 195 13.32 7.06 -11.58
N GLU A 196 13.37 7.86 -12.65
CA GLU A 196 13.70 7.39 -14.02
C GLU A 196 15.08 6.70 -14.13
N GLN A 197 15.97 6.92 -13.17
CA GLN A 197 17.30 6.30 -13.11
C GLN A 197 17.31 4.95 -12.37
N HIS A 198 16.20 4.60 -11.71
CA HIS A 198 16.06 3.41 -10.89
C HIS A 198 15.05 2.42 -11.50
N GLN A 199 15.27 1.13 -11.26
CA GLN A 199 14.36 0.09 -11.69
C GLN A 199 13.37 -0.23 -10.56
N VAL A 200 12.14 0.24 -10.68
CA VAL A 200 11.05 -0.10 -9.74
C VAL A 200 10.20 -1.22 -10.32
N LYS A 201 9.99 -2.29 -9.55
CA LYS A 201 9.15 -3.43 -9.94
C LYS A 201 8.24 -3.86 -8.80
N THR A 202 6.95 -3.64 -8.98
CA THR A 202 5.91 -4.07 -8.04
C THR A 202 5.62 -5.56 -8.18
N ASN A 203 5.27 -6.22 -7.08
CA ASN A 203 4.76 -7.58 -7.07
C ASN A 203 3.26 -7.58 -7.41
N ASP A 204 2.93 -7.38 -8.68
CA ASP A 204 1.55 -7.24 -9.18
C ASP A 204 0.62 -8.37 -8.69
N LYS A 205 1.16 -9.59 -8.56
CA LYS A 205 0.38 -10.76 -8.11
C LYS A 205 -0.20 -10.57 -6.70
N LEU A 206 0.55 -9.96 -5.78
CA LEU A 206 0.06 -9.68 -4.43
C LEU A 206 -0.55 -8.29 -4.36
N TRP A 207 0.08 -7.30 -5.01
CA TRP A 207 -0.34 -5.91 -5.01
C TRP A 207 -1.76 -5.73 -5.57
N ASP A 208 -2.11 -6.35 -6.69
CA ASP A 208 -3.45 -6.22 -7.29
C ASP A 208 -4.56 -6.73 -6.38
N ARG A 209 -4.24 -7.66 -5.47
CA ARG A 209 -5.18 -8.25 -4.51
C ARG A 209 -5.26 -7.47 -3.20
N LEU A 210 -4.39 -6.48 -3.00
CA LEU A 210 -4.40 -5.60 -1.85
C LEU A 210 -5.58 -4.62 -1.95
N VAL A 211 -6.33 -4.50 -0.86
CA VAL A 211 -7.58 -3.74 -0.77
C VAL A 211 -7.44 -2.74 0.38
N LEU A 212 -7.02 -1.51 0.06
CA LEU A 212 -6.87 -0.40 1.00
C LEU A 212 -8.24 0.04 1.55
N GLY A 213 -8.23 0.56 2.76
CA GLY A 213 -9.44 0.79 3.55
C GLY A 213 -9.96 -0.48 4.24
N ASP A 214 -9.34 -1.65 4.05
CA ASP A 214 -9.77 -2.88 4.74
C ASP A 214 -8.59 -3.63 5.39
N ILE A 215 -7.43 -2.99 5.56
CA ILE A 215 -6.25 -3.60 6.18
C ILE A 215 -6.28 -3.30 7.68
N THR A 216 -6.20 -2.03 8.04
CA THR A 216 -6.22 -1.53 9.43
C THR A 216 -7.60 -1.00 9.84
N LEU A 217 -8.53 -0.92 8.89
CA LEU A 217 -9.90 -0.46 9.12
C LEU A 217 -10.94 -1.59 9.08
N SER A 218 -12.15 -1.28 9.54
CA SER A 218 -13.30 -2.17 9.48
C SER A 218 -14.57 -1.35 9.23
N HIS A 219 -15.30 -1.66 8.16
CA HIS A 219 -16.55 -0.98 7.85
C HIS A 219 -17.73 -1.84 8.29
N GLY A 220 -18.36 -1.46 9.40
CA GLY A 220 -19.43 -2.25 10.04
C GLY A 220 -20.78 -2.21 9.32
N LYS A 221 -20.97 -1.33 8.32
CA LYS A 221 -22.21 -1.20 7.54
C LYS A 221 -21.86 -1.00 6.06
N LEU A 222 -22.51 -1.75 5.18
CA LEU A 222 -22.33 -1.64 3.72
C LEU A 222 -23.62 -1.16 3.06
N ASN A 223 -23.50 -0.17 2.17
CA ASN A 223 -24.58 0.29 1.31
C ASN A 223 -24.44 -0.39 -0.06
N TYR A 224 -25.33 -1.33 -0.37
CA TYR A 224 -25.17 -2.24 -1.52
C TYR A 224 -25.77 -1.70 -2.82
N ILE A 225 -25.94 -0.37 -2.97
CA ILE A 225 -26.57 0.39 -4.09
C ILE A 225 -27.99 0.88 -3.74
N ASN A 226 -28.28 2.16 -4.03
CA ASN A 226 -29.59 2.84 -3.83
C ASN A 226 -30.09 2.92 -2.37
N GLY A 227 -29.19 3.02 -1.39
CA GLY A 227 -29.57 3.11 0.03
C GLY A 227 -30.04 1.79 0.62
N LEU A 228 -29.78 0.65 -0.05
CA LEU A 228 -30.02 -0.68 0.50
C LEU A 228 -28.95 -1.02 1.53
N THR A 229 -29.40 -1.20 2.76
CA THR A 229 -28.54 -1.46 3.93
C THR A 229 -28.48 -2.94 4.26
N ASP A 230 -27.60 -3.33 5.19
CA ASP A 230 -27.58 -4.70 5.76
C ASP A 230 -28.94 -5.10 6.39
N GLU A 231 -29.72 -4.14 6.89
CA GLU A 231 -31.07 -4.39 7.40
C GLU A 231 -32.05 -4.77 6.29
N ASP A 232 -31.88 -4.22 5.09
CA ASP A 232 -32.74 -4.54 3.95
C ASP A 232 -32.45 -5.92 3.36
N LYS A 233 -31.21 -6.43 3.52
CA LYS A 233 -30.88 -7.82 3.21
C LYS A 233 -31.51 -8.81 4.18
N LYS A 234 -31.57 -8.49 5.48
CA LYS A 234 -32.18 -9.36 6.50
C LYS A 234 -33.71 -9.51 6.34
N LYS A 235 -34.34 -8.64 5.56
CA LYS A 235 -35.79 -8.64 5.27
C LYS A 235 -36.19 -9.48 4.04
N LYS A 236 -35.22 -10.11 3.35
CA LYS A 236 -35.47 -11.06 2.25
C LYS A 236 -35.18 -12.49 2.70
#